data_AF-A0A4P7RSE7-F1
#
_entry.id   AF-A0A4P7RSE7-F1
#
_cell.length_a   1.000
_cell.length_b   1.000
_cell.length_c   1.000
_cell.angle_alpha   90.00
_cell.angle_beta   90.00
_cell.angle_gamma   90.00
#
_symmetry.space_group_name_H-M   'P 1'
#
loop_
_entity.id
_entity.type
_entity.pdbx_description
1 polymer ?
#
loop_
_entity_poly.entity_id
_entity_poly.type
_entity_poly.pdbx_seq_one_letter_code
_entity_poly.pdbx_strand_id
1 'polypeptide(L)'
;MTIAEKVPTMLNPFQQICTLAYSEGDFAHIESIEEAHDVGDRLFAFLMAEFASSEGCDCREEALRRLEMAAADIRRVIDAVDQMIVI
;
A
#
# COMPACT_ATOMS: atom_id res chain seq x y z
N MET A 1 14.20 -13.66 29.58
CA MET A 1 13.04 -13.38 28.73
C MET A 1 13.53 -13.50 27.30
N THR A 2 13.32 -14.64 26.66
CA THR A 2 13.82 -14.88 25.30
C THR A 2 12.89 -14.13 24.35
N ILE A 3 13.41 -13.11 23.66
CA ILE A 3 12.69 -12.49 22.55
C ILE A 3 12.73 -13.54 21.45
N ALA A 4 11.59 -14.15 21.14
CA ALA A 4 11.51 -14.96 19.93
C ALA A 4 11.69 -14.01 18.75
N GLU A 5 12.76 -14.19 17.97
CA GLU A 5 12.94 -13.48 16.71
C GLU A 5 11.75 -13.83 15.81
N LYS A 6 10.88 -12.84 15.53
CA LYS A 6 9.80 -12.99 14.57
C LYS A 6 10.46 -13.00 13.18
N VAL A 7 10.27 -14.08 12.42
CA VAL A 7 10.73 -14.13 11.04
C VAL A 7 9.98 -13.07 10.23
N PRO A 8 10.67 -12.15 9.53
CA PRO A 8 10.02 -11.14 8.71
C PRO A 8 9.18 -11.78 7.60
N THR A 9 7.99 -11.25 7.39
CA THR A 9 7.12 -11.69 6.30
C THR A 9 7.58 -10.96 5.03
N MET A 10 8.16 -11.70 4.10
CA MET A 10 8.67 -11.12 2.85
C MET A 10 7.53 -10.58 1.98
N LEU A 11 7.82 -9.49 1.26
CA LEU A 11 6.88 -8.90 0.32
C LEU A 11 6.58 -9.83 -0.85
N ASN A 12 5.32 -9.88 -1.26
CA ASN A 12 4.93 -10.52 -2.51
C ASN A 12 5.30 -9.63 -3.72
N PRO A 13 5.22 -10.14 -4.96
CA PRO A 13 5.64 -9.38 -6.14
C PRO A 13 4.91 -8.05 -6.35
N PHE A 14 3.62 -7.96 -6.02
CA PHE A 14 2.86 -6.71 -6.18
C PHE A 14 3.26 -5.67 -5.13
N GLN A 15 3.50 -6.11 -3.90
CA GLN A 15 4.04 -5.28 -2.83
C GLN A 15 5.45 -4.78 -3.16
N GLN A 16 6.32 -5.62 -3.72
CA GLN A 16 7.64 -5.21 -4.21
C GLN A 16 7.55 -4.17 -5.34
N ILE A 17 6.61 -4.33 -6.28
CA ILE A 17 6.37 -3.31 -7.32
C ILE A 17 5.92 -1.99 -6.67
N CYS A 18 5.06 -2.06 -5.64
CA CYS A 18 4.62 -0.89 -4.90
C CYS A 18 5.80 -0.15 -4.25
N THR A 19 6.72 -0.86 -3.59
CA THR A 19 7.87 -0.23 -2.92
C THR A 19 8.80 0.46 -3.89
N LEU A 20 8.97 -0.10 -5.09
CA LEU A 20 9.80 0.48 -6.16
C LEU A 20 9.15 1.69 -6.84
N ALA A 21 7.82 1.76 -6.88
CA ALA A 21 7.09 2.78 -7.63
C ALA A 21 6.55 3.93 -6.77
N TYR A 22 6.15 3.65 -5.53
CA TYR A 22 5.53 4.63 -4.64
C TYR A 22 6.54 5.69 -4.19
N SER A 23 6.11 6.96 -4.18
CA SER A 23 6.95 8.12 -3.82
C SER A 23 8.30 8.12 -4.53
N GLU A 24 8.29 7.89 -5.85
CA GLU A 24 9.51 7.85 -6.68
C GLU A 24 10.56 6.81 -6.23
N GLY A 25 10.12 5.78 -5.49
CA GLY A 25 10.98 4.71 -5.00
C GLY A 25 11.61 4.99 -3.63
N ASP A 26 11.12 5.97 -2.86
CA ASP A 26 11.61 6.24 -1.48
C ASP A 26 11.56 5.01 -0.58
N PHE A 27 10.66 4.07 -0.88
CA PHE A 27 10.42 2.85 -0.10
C PHE A 27 11.11 1.61 -0.71
N ALA A 28 11.92 1.76 -1.77
CA ALA A 28 12.55 0.65 -2.48
C ALA A 28 13.47 -0.23 -1.62
N HIS A 29 13.87 0.26 -0.44
CA HIS A 29 14.70 -0.44 0.53
C HIS A 29 13.91 -1.33 1.51
N ILE A 30 12.57 -1.29 1.46
CA ILE A 30 11.69 -2.08 2.32
C ILE A 30 11.53 -3.49 1.74
N GLU A 31 11.85 -4.50 2.55
CA GLU A 31 11.88 -5.91 2.12
C GLU A 31 10.83 -6.78 2.82
N SER A 32 10.19 -6.27 3.88
CA SER A 32 9.19 -7.01 4.66
C SER A 32 7.93 -6.22 5.01
N ILE A 33 6.86 -6.95 5.36
CA ILE A 33 5.58 -6.38 5.80
C ILE A 33 5.74 -5.61 7.12
N GLU A 34 6.56 -6.14 8.03
CA GLU A 34 6.86 -5.49 9.31
C GLU A 34 7.53 -4.13 9.09
N GLU A 35 8.57 -4.06 8.25
CA GLU A 35 9.22 -2.79 7.90
C GLU A 35 8.24 -1.82 7.23
N ALA A 36 7.40 -2.30 6.31
CA ALA A 36 6.39 -1.48 5.63
C ALA A 36 5.40 -0.84 6.61
N HIS A 37 5.04 -1.55 7.69
CA HIS A 37 4.20 -1.03 8.76
C HIS A 37 4.91 0.02 9.62
N ASP A 38 6.21 -0.14 9.85
CA ASP A 38 7.01 0.72 10.73
C ASP A 38 7.36 2.08 10.10
N VAL A 39 7.29 2.24 8.77
CA VAL A 39 7.57 3.53 8.10
C VAL A 39 6.55 4.61 8.46
N GLY A 40 5.34 4.23 8.87
CA GLY A 40 4.30 5.15 9.36
C GLY A 40 3.56 5.95 8.28
N ASP A 41 3.88 5.79 7.00
CA ASP A 41 3.07 6.30 5.89
C ASP A 41 1.81 5.45 5.74
N ARG A 42 0.66 6.05 6.02
CA ARG A 42 -0.64 5.37 6.01
C ARG A 42 -1.14 5.05 4.60
N LEU A 43 -0.79 5.86 3.60
CA LEU A 43 -1.20 5.59 2.22
C LEU A 43 -0.35 4.45 1.65
N PHE A 44 0.95 4.45 1.94
CA PHE A 44 1.81 3.33 1.62
C PHE A 44 1.31 2.04 2.30
N ALA A 45 1.07 2.06 3.61
CA ALA A 45 0.56 0.90 4.34
C ALA A 45 -0.78 0.39 3.79
N PHE A 46 -1.68 1.29 3.38
CA PHE A 46 -2.93 0.94 2.70
C PHE A 46 -2.67 0.17 1.39
N LEU A 47 -1.78 0.67 0.53
CA LEU A 47 -1.44 0.00 -0.73
C LEU A 47 -0.80 -1.38 -0.48
N MET A 48 0.07 -1.50 0.51
CA MET A 48 0.68 -2.77 0.89
C MET A 48 -0.36 -3.80 1.35
N ALA A 49 -1.42 -3.36 2.05
CA ALA A 49 -2.55 -4.20 2.43
C ALA A 49 -3.40 -4.60 1.22
N GLU A 50 -3.72 -3.68 0.30
CA GLU A 50 -4.49 -3.99 -0.91
C GLU A 50 -3.82 -5.04 -1.80
N PHE A 51 -2.49 -5.07 -1.80
CA PHE A 51 -1.72 -6.07 -2.54
C PHE A 51 -1.48 -7.38 -1.79
N ALA A 52 -1.88 -7.49 -0.53
CA ALA A 52 -1.60 -8.68 0.27
C ALA A 52 -2.39 -9.89 -0.24
N SER A 53 -1.72 -11.04 -0.38
CA SER A 53 -2.38 -12.31 -0.73
C SER A 53 -3.40 -12.74 0.33
N SER A 54 -3.19 -12.35 1.60
CA SER A 54 -4.17 -12.55 2.67
C SER A 54 -5.49 -11.81 2.45
N GLU A 55 -5.48 -10.73 1.67
CA GLU A 55 -6.67 -10.00 1.28
C GLU A 55 -7.28 -10.53 -0.04
N GLY A 56 -6.73 -11.62 -0.60
CA GLY A 56 -7.19 -12.23 -1.85
C GLY A 56 -6.66 -11.55 -3.11
N CYS A 57 -5.59 -10.75 -3.00
CA CYS A 57 -4.92 -10.14 -4.15
C CYS A 57 -3.86 -11.09 -4.74
N ASP A 58 -4.32 -12.11 -5.47
CA ASP A 58 -3.45 -13.19 -5.96
C ASP A 58 -3.10 -13.10 -7.45
N CYS A 59 -3.65 -12.11 -8.16
CA CYS A 59 -3.40 -11.95 -9.59
C CYS A 59 -3.33 -10.48 -10.01
N ARG A 60 -2.73 -10.24 -11.17
CA ARG A 60 -2.54 -8.90 -11.73
C ARG A 60 -3.86 -8.17 -11.96
N GLU A 61 -4.89 -8.89 -12.42
CA GLU A 61 -6.21 -8.31 -12.67
C GLU A 61 -6.83 -7.76 -11.38
N GLU A 62 -6.81 -8.55 -10.31
CA GLU A 62 -7.34 -8.13 -9.01
C GLU A 62 -6.52 -6.98 -8.40
N ALA A 63 -5.19 -7.04 -8.51
CA ALA A 63 -4.30 -5.96 -8.07
C ALA A 63 -4.63 -4.62 -8.76
N LEU A 64 -4.82 -4.64 -10.08
CA LEU A 64 -5.20 -3.46 -10.85
C LEU A 64 -6.61 -2.98 -10.50
N ARG A 65 -7.59 -3.90 -10.40
CA ARG A 65 -8.98 -3.57 -10.05
C ARG A 65 -9.05 -2.85 -8.70
N ARG A 66 -8.30 -3.31 -7.70
CA ARG A 66 -8.21 -2.68 -6.36
C ARG A 66 -7.60 -1.29 -6.42
N LEU A 67 -6.48 -1.13 -7.13
CA LEU A 67 -5.85 0.18 -7.33
C LEU A 67 -6.76 1.17 -8.04
N GLU A 68 -7.43 0.74 -9.10
CA GLU A 68 -8.35 1.59 -9.86
C GLU A 68 -9.55 2.02 -9.00
N MET A 69 -10.08 1.12 -8.16
CA MET A 69 -11.12 1.46 -7.18
C MET A 69 -10.61 2.48 -6.16
N ALA A 70 -9.45 2.25 -5.54
CA ALA A 70 -8.87 3.18 -4.59
C ALA A 70 -8.61 4.56 -5.21
N ALA A 71 -8.08 4.60 -6.44
CA ALA A 71 -7.84 5.83 -7.16
C ALA A 71 -9.16 6.57 -7.49
N ALA A 72 -10.21 5.84 -7.86
CA ALA A 72 -11.53 6.41 -8.10
C ALA A 72 -12.14 7.02 -6.82
N ASP A 73 -12.00 6.34 -5.68
CA ASP A 73 -12.46 6.86 -4.38
C ASP A 73 -11.68 8.11 -3.95
N ILE A 74 -10.35 8.09 -4.08
CA ILE A 74 -9.50 9.27 -3.83
C ILE A 74 -9.90 10.43 -4.75
N ARG A 75 -10.15 10.16 -6.04
CA ARG A 75 -10.59 11.20 -6.99
C ARG A 75 -11.91 11.82 -6.56
N ARG A 76 -12.90 11.02 -6.15
CA ARG A 76 -14.19 11.54 -5.67
C ARG A 76 -14.02 12.45 -4.46
N VAL A 77 -13.11 12.12 -3.53
CA VAL A 77 -12.78 12.97 -2.38
C VAL A 77 -12.12 14.27 -2.83
N ILE A 78 -11.16 14.21 -3.76
CA ILE A 78 -10.52 15.41 -4.33
C ILE A 78 -11.58 16.34 -4.95
N ASP A 79 -12.47 15.79 -5.78
CA ASP A 79 -13.51 16.58 -6.45
C ASP A 79 -14.47 17.22 -5.44
N ALA A 80 -14.81 16.50 -4.35
CA ALA A 80 -15.65 17.04 -3.28
C ALA A 80 -14.95 18.16 -2.49
N VAL A 81 -13.64 18.05 -2.26
CA VAL A 81 -12.83 19.08 -1.59
C VAL A 81 -12.66 20.31 -2.47
N ASP A 82 -12.44 20.14 -3.78
CA ASP A 82 -12.29 21.25 -4.74
C ASP A 82 -13.60 22.06 -4.88
N GLN A 83 -14.74 21.37 -4.80
CA GLN A 83 -16.06 22.01 -4.80
C GLN A 83 -16.41 22.72 -3.48
N MET A 84 -15.56 22.62 -2.45
CA MET A 84 -15.76 23.32 -1.19
C MET A 84 -15.50 24.82 -1.40
N ILE A 85 -16.56 25.55 -1.75
CA ILE A 85 -16.55 27.02 -1.76
C ILE A 85 -16.29 27.49 -0.32
N VAL A 86 -15.11 28.07 -0.08
CA VAL A 86 -14.84 28.82 1.15
C VAL A 86 -15.74 30.06 1.12
N ILE A 87 -16.83 30.03 1.91
CA ILE A 87 -17.70 31.19 2.15
C ILE A 87 -17.07 32.07 3.24
#